data_AF-A0A3E4YLE4-F1
#
_entry.id   AF-A0A3E4YLE4-F1
#
_cell.length_a   1.000
_cell.length_b   1.000
_cell.length_c   1.000
_cell.angle_alpha   90.00
_cell.angle_beta   90.00
_cell.angle_gamma   90.00
#
_symmetry.space_group_name_H-M   'P 1'
#
loop_
_entity.id
_entity.type
_entity.pdbx_description
1 polymer ?
#
loop_
_entity_poly.entity_id
_entity_poly.type
_entity_poly.pdbx_seq_one_letter_code
_entity_poly.pdbx_strand_id
1 'polypeptide(L)' 'MKIYVLLKQGYDGNETICVSEDINKIRISIFEDFDANEDYPVFEIWEDGENIYQTSGSDVLKAISKEM' A
#
# COMPACT_ATOMS: atom_id res chain seq x y z
N MET A 1 -5.13 0.51 -17.03
CA MET A 1 -4.29 1.47 -16.26
C MET A 1 -4.16 0.93 -14.85
N LYS A 2 -2.92 0.69 -14.39
CA LYS A 2 -2.64 0.03 -13.11
C LYS A 2 -2.14 1.06 -12.10
N ILE A 3 -2.80 1.12 -10.94
CA ILE A 3 -2.47 2.04 -9.86
C ILE A 3 -2.24 1.25 -8.58
N TYR A 4 -1.21 1.64 -7.84
CA TYR A 4 -0.90 1.11 -6.53
C TYR A 4 -1.35 2.11 -5.46
N VAL A 5 -1.98 1.59 -4.41
CA VAL A 5 -2.46 2.40 -3.29
C VAL A 5 -1.89 1.83 -1.99
N LEU A 6 -1.22 2.68 -1.23
CA LEU A 6 -0.76 2.41 0.13
C LEU A 6 -1.65 3.15 1.11
N LEU A 7 -2.21 2.41 2.05
CA LEU A 7 -3.07 2.93 3.09
C LEU A 7 -2.52 2.56 4.46
N LYS A 8 -2.87 3.36 5.47
CA LYS A 8 -2.64 3.09 6.88
C LYS A 8 -3.98 2.72 7.53
N GLN A 9 -4.05 1.57 8.17
CA GLN A 9 -5.25 1.15 8.88
C GLN A 9 -5.39 1.96 10.17
N GLY A 10 -6.47 2.73 10.26
CA GLY A 10 -6.89 3.46 11.46
C GLY A 10 -8.11 2.84 12.12
N TYR A 11 -8.49 3.38 13.28
CA TYR A 11 -9.63 2.91 14.07
C TYR A 11 -10.98 3.14 13.37
N ASP A 12 -11.16 4.31 12.75
CA ASP A 12 -12.39 4.72 12.06
C ASP A 12 -12.37 4.46 10.54
N GLY A 13 -11.31 3.82 10.03
CA GLY A 13 -11.11 3.57 8.62
C GLY A 13 -9.65 3.68 8.19
N ASN A 14 -9.40 3.40 6.92
CA ASN A 14 -8.06 3.48 6.35
C ASN A 14 -7.76 4.92 5.88
N GLU A 15 -6.57 5.42 6.22
CA GLU A 15 -6.02 6.67 5.71
C GLU A 15 -5.22 6.39 4.44
N THR A 16 -5.41 7.19 3.38
CA THR A 16 -4.62 7.06 2.15
C THR A 16 -3.28 7.77 2.31
N ILE A 17 -2.19 7.02 2.16
CA ILE A 17 -0.83 7.53 2.35
C ILE A 17 -0.18 7.82 1.00
N CYS A 18 -0.23 6.86 0.06
CA CYS A 18 0.39 7.04 -1.25
C CYS A 18 -0.47 6.42 -2.35
N VAL A 19 -0.61 7.13 -3.47
CA VAL A 19 -1.25 6.63 -4.70
C VAL A 19 -0.30 6.90 -5.86
N SER A 20 0.08 5.86 -6.58
CA SER A 20 1.08 5.97 -7.65
C SER A 20 0.97 4.83 -8.65
N GLU A 21 1.26 5.10 -9.93
CA GLU A 21 1.49 4.06 -10.95
C GLU A 21 2.91 3.48 -10.86
N ASP A 22 3.82 4.16 -10.16
CA ASP A 22 5.20 3.73 -9.92
C ASP A 22 5.31 3.04 -8.55
N ILE A 23 5.57 1.73 -8.58
CA ILE A 23 5.74 0.89 -7.39
C ILE A 23 6.92 1.36 -6.51
N ASN A 24 7.94 2.01 -7.08
CA ASN A 24 9.06 2.50 -6.29
C ASN A 24 8.65 3.63 -5.36
N LYS A 25 7.65 4.44 -5.74
CA LYS A 25 7.11 5.48 -4.84
C LYS A 25 6.38 4.87 -3.64
N ILE A 26 5.61 3.79 -3.87
CA ILE A 26 4.98 3.02 -2.78
C ILE A 26 6.06 2.45 -1.86
N ARG A 27 7.11 1.85 -2.44
CA ARG A 27 8.23 1.29 -1.68
C ARG A 27 8.91 2.35 -0.83
N ILE A 28 9.15 3.55 -1.34
CA ILE A 28 9.77 4.62 -0.54
C ILE A 28 8.83 5.05 0.59
N SER A 29 7.55 5.30 0.25
CA SER A 29 6.54 5.75 1.21
C SER A 29 6.34 4.78 2.38
N ILE A 30 6.35 3.46 2.16
CA ILE A 30 6.21 2.50 3.27
C ILE A 30 7.38 2.54 4.27
N PHE A 31 8.56 3.05 3.88
CA PHE A 31 9.69 3.22 4.81
C PHE A 31 9.75 4.62 5.43
N GLU A 32 9.19 5.63 4.78
CA GLU A 32 9.24 7.03 5.24
C GLU A 32 8.02 7.43 6.08
N ASP A 33 6.84 6.89 5.77
CA ASP A 33 5.55 7.35 6.31
C ASP A 33 4.94 6.42 7.37
N PHE A 34 5.58 5.27 7.67
CA PHE A 34 5.07 4.26 8.60
C PHE A 34 5.97 4.05 9.81
N ASP A 35 5.38 4.02 11.01
CA ASP A 35 6.04 3.49 12.22
C ASP A 35 5.76 1.98 12.35
N ALA A 36 6.80 1.15 12.30
CA ALA A 36 6.68 -0.30 12.38
C ALA A 36 6.07 -0.84 13.69
N ASN A 37 5.99 -0.03 14.75
CA ASN A 37 5.42 -0.43 16.04
C ASN A 37 3.96 0.01 16.21
N GLU A 38 3.53 1.02 15.47
CA GLU A 38 2.21 1.64 15.65
C GLU A 38 1.31 1.43 14.43
N ASP A 39 1.90 1.37 13.24
CA ASP A 39 1.16 1.45 12.00
C ASP A 39 0.95 0.10 11.35
N TYR A 40 -0.26 -0.08 10.81
CA TYR A 40 -0.63 -1.29 10.12
C TYR A 40 -0.92 -0.98 8.64
N PRO A 41 0.00 -1.33 7.73
CA PRO A 41 -0.15 -0.99 6.32
C PRO A 41 -1.20 -1.86 5.63
N VAL A 42 -1.87 -1.27 4.64
CA VAL A 42 -2.71 -1.97 3.67
C VAL A 42 -2.22 -1.57 2.29
N PHE A 43 -2.15 -2.54 1.39
CA PHE A 43 -1.70 -2.33 0.02
C PHE A 43 -2.72 -2.88 -0.95
N GLU A 44 -3.08 -2.06 -1.92
CA GLU A 44 -4.07 -2.37 -2.95
C GLU A 44 -3.47 -2.17 -4.34
N ILE A 45 -3.90 -3.00 -5.27
CA ILE A 45 -3.62 -2.87 -6.69
C ILE A 45 -4.95 -2.70 -7.41
N TRP A 46 -5.06 -1.62 -8.14
CA TRP A 46 -6.23 -1.27 -8.93
C TRP A 46 -5.88 -1.35 -10.42
N GLU A 47 -6.76 -1.94 -11.21
CA GLU A 47 -6.65 -1.98 -12.66
C GLU A 47 -7.99 -1.61 -13.29
N ASP A 48 -7.99 -0.60 -14.16
CA ASP A 48 -9.18 -0.12 -14.88
C ASP A 48 -10.38 0.23 -13.97
N GLY A 49 -10.09 0.71 -12.76
CA GLY A 49 -11.09 1.13 -11.77
C GLY A 49 -11.61 0.00 -10.87
N GLU A 50 -11.09 -1.22 -11.02
CA GLU A 50 -11.41 -2.36 -10.17
C GLU A 50 -10.23 -2.68 -9.24
N ASN A 51 -10.51 -2.96 -7.96
CA ASN A 51 -9.52 -3.49 -7.04
C ASN A 51 -9.31 -4.97 -7.35
N ILE A 52 -8.13 -5.31 -7.85
CA ILE A 52 -7.80 -6.69 -8.25
C ILE A 52 -7.00 -7.44 -7.18
N TYR A 53 -6.43 -6.72 -6.21
CA TYR A 53 -5.64 -7.30 -5.14
C TYR A 53 -5.61 -6.37 -3.92
N GLN A 54 -5.73 -6.97 -2.73
CA GLN A 54 -5.56 -6.28 -1.46
C GLN A 54 -4.83 -7.20 -0.47
N THR A 55 -3.89 -6.63 0.28
CA THR A 55 -3.25 -7.30 1.42
C THR A 55 -2.94 -6.30 2.53
N SER A 56 -2.61 -6.79 3.72
CA SER A 56 -2.36 -5.95 4.89
C SER A 56 -1.28 -6.52 5.81
N GLY A 57 -0.75 -5.68 6.68
CA GLY A 57 0.25 -6.04 7.67
C GLY A 57 1.56 -6.50 7.03
N SER A 58 2.13 -7.59 7.56
CA SER A 58 3.46 -8.08 7.18
C SER A 58 3.55 -8.60 5.75
N ASP A 59 2.43 -8.93 5.11
CA ASP A 59 2.40 -9.39 3.72
C ASP A 59 2.51 -8.24 2.70
N VAL A 60 2.31 -6.99 3.13
CA VAL A 60 2.46 -5.80 2.27
C VAL A 60 3.86 -5.72 1.68
N LEU A 61 4.91 -5.90 2.50
CA LEU A 61 6.29 -5.85 2.00
C LEU A 61 6.58 -6.96 0.98
N LYS A 62 5.99 -8.14 1.16
CA LYS A 62 6.11 -9.25 0.19
C LYS A 62 5.36 -8.92 -1.11
N ALA A 63 4.21 -8.28 -1.02
CA ALA A 63 3.44 -7.88 -2.20
C ALA A 63 4.17 -6.79 -2.99
N ILE A 64 4.65 -5.72 -2.34
CA ILE A 64 5.45 -4.67 -2.98
C ILE A 64 6.67 -5.28 -3.68
N SER A 65 7.37 -6.22 -3.02
CA SER A 65 8.54 -6.88 -3.60
C SER A 65 8.23 -7.75 -4.83
N LYS A 66 6.99 -8.22 -5.02
CA LYS A 66 6.60 -9.02 -6.19
C LYS A 66 6.29 -8.16 -7.43
N GLU A 67 5.98 -6.90 -7.21
CA GLU A 67 5.64 -5.93 -8.27
C GLU A 67 6.88 -5.22 -8.85
N MET A 68 8.07 -5.53 -8.32
CA MET A 68 9.37 -4.99 -8.73
C MET A 68 10.07 -5.80 -9.82
#